data_AF-A0A9N7JN88-F1
#
_entry.id   AF-A0A9N7JN88-F1
#
_cell.length_a   1.000
_cell.length_b   1.000
_cell.length_c   1.000
_cell.angle_alpha   90.00
_cell.angle_beta   90.00
_cell.angle_gamma   90.00
#
_symmetry.space_group_name_H-M   'P 1'
#
loop_
_entity.id
_entity.type
_entity.pdbx_description
1 polymer ?
#
loop_
_entity_poly.entity_id
_entity_poly.type
_entity_poly.pdbx_seq_one_letter_code
_entity_poly.pdbx_strand_id
1 'polypeptide(L)'
;MNGNFIKDERLTKQVNQVNTQSFIIMEILCIISIIIKGIIFKELLLCFIELLILIGGNLYIGIEIVINKINPVVFIKEKNDEMIIDYKRKIISRCFIGGFILTLIAPAPYLFLYNNLYAAMSYMIIMFISAGYATFKYVKDGLFIPLRRKDKKDWKKSFKRNVVIGSLFFGFSTNLNKIFLNGVFHPKGLIGVLISAGLWGCMFYTSMLFMIKFSTKLADKKIDDK
;
A
#
# COMPACT_ATOMS: atom_id res chain seq x y z
N MET A 1 -5.81 -35.32 -1.83
CA MET A 1 -4.45 -34.72 -1.97
C MET A 1 -4.58 -33.31 -2.52
N ASN A 2 -4.09 -32.34 -1.74
CA ASN A 2 -4.39 -30.91 -1.80
C ASN A 2 -3.54 -30.14 -2.82
N GLY A 3 -3.81 -30.29 -4.13
CA GLY A 3 -3.20 -29.43 -5.16
C GLY A 3 -3.53 -27.93 -5.03
N ASN A 4 -4.52 -27.57 -4.20
CA ASN A 4 -4.98 -26.19 -4.00
C ASN A 4 -4.27 -25.43 -2.87
N PHE A 5 -3.71 -26.12 -1.85
CA PHE A 5 -2.98 -25.44 -0.75
C PHE A 5 -1.60 -24.95 -1.20
N ILE A 6 -0.91 -25.76 -2.01
CA ILE A 6 0.45 -25.46 -2.50
C ILE A 6 0.46 -24.23 -3.42
N LYS A 7 -0.63 -23.97 -4.16
CA LYS A 7 -0.77 -22.76 -4.99
C LYS A 7 -0.94 -21.49 -4.15
N ASP A 8 -1.68 -21.54 -3.05
CA ASP A 8 -1.89 -20.40 -2.14
C ASP A 8 -0.58 -19.98 -1.45
N GLU A 9 0.23 -20.95 -1.01
CA GLU A 9 1.49 -20.68 -0.33
C GLU A 9 2.52 -20.06 -1.28
N ARG A 10 2.67 -20.61 -2.49
CA ARG A 10 3.60 -20.06 -3.50
C ARG A 10 3.27 -18.60 -3.86
N LEU A 11 1.99 -18.29 -4.05
CA LEU A 11 1.55 -16.93 -4.37
C LEU A 11 1.79 -15.99 -3.19
N THR A 12 1.53 -16.45 -1.96
CA THR A 12 1.83 -15.69 -0.75
C THR A 12 3.32 -15.37 -0.62
N LYS A 13 4.21 -16.33 -0.92
CA LYS A 13 5.67 -16.11 -0.92
C LYS A 13 6.08 -15.07 -1.96
N GLN A 14 5.51 -15.11 -3.16
CA GLN A 14 5.76 -14.11 -4.21
C GLN A 14 5.25 -12.73 -3.83
N VAL A 15 4.06 -12.63 -3.24
CA VAL A 15 3.50 -11.38 -2.72
C VAL A 15 4.41 -10.77 -1.65
N ASN A 16 4.86 -11.59 -0.69
CA ASN A 16 5.80 -11.15 0.34
C ASN A 16 7.13 -10.68 -0.24
N GLN A 17 7.63 -11.34 -1.29
CA GLN A 17 8.83 -10.90 -2.00
C GLN A 17 8.66 -9.52 -2.65
N VAL A 18 7.54 -9.28 -3.35
CA VAL A 18 7.24 -7.98 -3.96
C VAL A 18 7.11 -6.89 -2.90
N ASN A 19 6.39 -7.15 -1.81
CA ASN A 19 6.26 -6.20 -0.70
C ASN A 19 7.59 -5.91 -0.01
N THR A 20 8.45 -6.91 0.16
CA THR A 20 9.79 -6.72 0.74
C THR A 20 10.62 -5.76 -0.10
N GLN A 21 10.63 -5.93 -1.42
CA GLN A 21 11.33 -5.02 -2.33
C GLN A 21 10.73 -3.60 -2.28
N SER A 22 9.40 -3.51 -2.18
CA SER A 22 8.69 -2.23 -2.10
C SER A 22 8.94 -1.51 -0.77
N PHE A 23 9.12 -2.25 0.33
CA PHE A 23 9.52 -1.69 1.63
C PHE A 23 10.90 -1.03 1.56
N ILE A 24 11.88 -1.72 0.97
CA ILE A 24 13.25 -1.18 0.81
C ILE A 24 13.22 0.11 0.01
N ILE A 25 12.44 0.15 -1.09
CA ILE A 25 12.25 1.37 -1.88
C ILE A 25 11.63 2.48 -1.01
N MET A 26 10.61 2.15 -0.22
CA MET A 26 9.97 3.10 0.68
C MET A 26 10.93 3.64 1.75
N GLU A 27 11.78 2.81 2.35
CA GLU A 27 12.80 3.25 3.33
C GLU A 27 13.81 4.22 2.69
N ILE A 28 14.32 3.87 1.49
CA ILE A 28 15.23 4.75 0.75
C ILE A 28 14.57 6.11 0.49
N LEU A 29 13.32 6.12 0.04
CA LEU A 29 12.57 7.35 -0.20
C LEU A 29 12.30 8.14 1.08
N CYS A 30 12.07 7.47 2.21
CA CYS A 30 11.94 8.12 3.52
C CYS A 30 13.25 8.80 3.92
N ILE A 31 14.39 8.13 3.77
CA ILE A 31 15.71 8.71 4.07
C ILE A 31 15.97 9.95 3.19
N ILE A 32 15.71 9.84 1.88
CA ILE A 32 15.86 10.97 0.95
C ILE A 32 14.93 12.13 1.36
N SER A 33 13.67 11.85 1.69
CA SER A 33 12.70 12.86 2.15
C SER A 33 13.17 13.57 3.41
N ILE A 34 13.68 12.82 4.40
CA ILE A 34 14.22 13.40 5.64
C ILE A 34 15.40 14.33 5.35
N ILE A 35 16.34 13.92 4.49
CA ILE A 35 17.50 14.75 4.13
C ILE A 35 17.04 16.05 3.46
N ILE A 36 16.15 15.96 2.46
CA ILE A 36 15.63 17.13 1.75
C ILE A 36 14.88 18.07 2.71
N LYS A 37 13.97 17.53 3.54
CA LYS A 37 13.22 18.32 4.50
C LYS A 37 14.10 18.94 5.58
N GLY A 38 15.12 18.22 6.05
CA GLY A 38 16.08 18.70 7.02
C GLY A 38 16.88 19.91 6.51
N ILE A 39 17.23 19.92 5.22
CA ILE A 39 17.92 21.05 4.57
C ILE A 39 16.97 22.25 4.40
N ILE A 40 15.73 22.01 3.94
CA ILE A 40 14.81 23.09 3.56
C ILE A 40 14.11 23.72 4.78
N PHE A 41 13.51 22.89 5.64
CA PHE A 41 12.60 23.37 6.68
C PHE A 41 13.24 23.43 8.07
N LYS A 42 14.31 22.68 8.31
CA LYS A 42 14.99 22.55 9.63
C LYS A 42 14.08 22.14 10.81
N GLU A 43 12.84 21.76 10.54
CA GLU A 43 11.86 21.30 11.54
C GLU A 43 11.72 19.78 11.51
N LEU A 44 12.19 19.13 12.57
CA LEU A 44 12.19 17.67 12.70
C LEU A 44 10.78 17.07 12.76
N LEU A 45 9.80 17.86 13.20
CA LEU A 45 8.39 17.46 13.30
C LEU A 45 7.75 17.22 11.92
N LEU A 46 8.27 17.84 10.86
CA LEU A 46 7.85 17.61 9.47
C LEU A 46 8.34 16.26 8.91
N CYS A 47 9.23 15.57 9.63
CA CYS A 47 9.79 14.27 9.28
C CYS A 47 9.23 13.12 10.14
N PHE A 48 8.25 13.41 11.00
CA PHE A 48 7.77 12.45 12.02
C PHE A 48 7.25 11.15 11.41
N ILE A 49 6.51 11.22 10.29
CA ILE A 49 6.00 10.02 9.63
C ILE A 49 7.13 9.19 9.00
N GLU A 50 8.11 9.81 8.36
CA GLU A 50 9.26 9.10 7.81
C GLU A 50 10.06 8.41 8.91
N LEU A 51 10.24 9.10 10.05
CA LEU A 51 10.88 8.52 11.23
C LEU A 51 10.07 7.36 11.81
N LEU A 52 8.73 7.46 11.87
CA LEU A 52 7.88 6.35 12.28
C LEU A 52 8.00 5.14 11.35
N ILE A 53 8.11 5.36 10.04
CA ILE A 53 8.27 4.26 9.08
C ILE A 53 9.64 3.60 9.24
N LEU A 54 10.71 4.39 9.29
CA LEU A 54 12.07 3.89 9.43
C LEU A 54 12.28 3.22 10.79
N ILE A 55 12.01 3.92 11.88
CA ILE A 55 12.26 3.41 13.23
C ILE A 55 11.22 2.34 13.58
N GLY A 56 9.93 2.60 13.34
CA GLY A 56 8.86 1.67 13.67
C GLY A 56 8.92 0.37 12.87
N GLY A 57 9.24 0.44 11.57
CA GLY A 57 9.42 -0.75 10.73
C GLY A 57 10.58 -1.63 11.21
N ASN A 58 11.73 -1.02 11.51
CA ASN A 58 12.91 -1.74 12.00
C ASN A 58 12.73 -2.26 13.43
N LEU A 59 12.07 -1.49 14.31
CA LEU A 59 11.70 -1.94 15.65
C LEU A 59 10.75 -3.14 15.60
N TYR A 60 9.74 -3.12 14.73
CA TYR A 60 8.83 -4.25 14.56
C TYR A 60 9.58 -5.52 14.13
N ILE A 61 10.53 -5.41 13.20
CA ILE A 61 11.41 -6.53 12.82
C ILE A 61 12.18 -7.05 14.03
N GLY A 62 12.78 -6.15 14.83
CA GLY A 62 13.50 -6.50 16.05
C GLY A 62 12.62 -7.21 17.09
N ILE A 63 11.41 -6.71 17.33
CA ILE A 63 10.43 -7.31 18.24
C ILE A 63 10.05 -8.71 17.79
N GLU A 64 9.77 -8.91 16.50
CA GLU A 64 9.46 -10.24 15.95
C GLU A 64 10.63 -11.21 16.10
N ILE A 65 11.88 -10.77 15.97
CA ILE A 65 13.06 -11.62 16.22
C ILE A 65 13.10 -12.07 17.68
N VAL A 66 12.87 -11.14 18.62
CA VAL A 66 12.91 -11.41 20.07
C VAL A 66 11.76 -12.33 20.50
N ILE A 67 10.53 -12.03 20.10
CA ILE A 67 9.33 -12.81 20.47
C ILE A 67 9.46 -14.25 19.97
N ASN A 68 9.94 -14.44 18.74
CA ASN A 68 10.09 -15.77 18.15
C ASN A 68 11.42 -16.44 18.51
N LYS A 69 12.23 -15.83 19.41
CA LYS A 69 13.52 -16.35 19.89
C LYS A 69 14.48 -16.73 18.78
N ILE A 70 14.47 -15.98 17.68
CA ILE A 70 15.33 -16.22 16.52
C ILE A 70 16.70 -15.62 16.82
N ASN A 71 17.76 -16.38 16.56
CA ASN A 71 19.11 -15.86 16.69
C ASN A 71 19.31 -14.70 15.68
N PRO A 72 19.59 -13.45 16.12
CA PRO A 72 19.74 -12.30 15.23
C PRO A 72 20.86 -12.49 14.21
N VAL A 73 21.92 -13.21 14.57
CA VAL A 73 23.06 -13.48 13.67
C VAL A 73 22.62 -14.39 12.53
N VAL A 74 21.82 -15.42 12.82
CA VAL A 74 21.24 -16.31 11.81
C VAL A 74 20.26 -15.53 10.94
N PHE A 75 19.42 -14.69 11.54
CA PHE A 75 18.51 -13.83 10.80
C PHE A 75 19.25 -12.82 9.90
N ILE A 76 20.44 -12.34 10.24
CA ILE A 76 21.13 -11.36 9.38
C ILE A 76 21.99 -12.08 8.33
N LYS A 77 22.74 -13.11 8.72
CA LYS A 77 23.77 -13.72 7.88
C LYS A 77 23.26 -14.83 6.98
N GLU A 78 22.18 -15.52 7.36
CA GLU A 78 21.72 -16.67 6.59
C GLU A 78 21.04 -16.24 5.29
N LYS A 79 21.58 -16.71 4.17
CA LYS A 79 21.16 -16.35 2.81
C LYS A 79 20.73 -17.55 1.97
N ASN A 80 20.96 -18.78 2.45
CA ASN A 80 20.71 -19.99 1.66
C ASN A 80 19.52 -20.81 2.21
N ASP A 81 19.12 -20.62 3.46
CA ASP A 81 17.97 -21.29 4.05
C ASP A 81 16.64 -20.66 3.58
N GLU A 82 15.87 -21.41 2.77
CA GLU A 82 14.57 -20.99 2.25
C GLU A 82 13.56 -20.64 3.34
N MET A 83 13.53 -21.37 4.46
CA MET A 83 12.60 -21.12 5.55
C MET A 83 12.87 -19.78 6.23
N ILE A 84 14.15 -19.48 6.46
CA ILE A 84 14.59 -18.21 7.03
C ILE A 84 14.29 -17.05 6.07
N ILE A 85 14.52 -17.24 4.76
CA ILE A 85 14.23 -16.22 3.75
C ILE A 85 12.74 -15.92 3.67
N ASP A 86 11.90 -16.95 3.64
CA ASP A 86 10.45 -16.77 3.59
C ASP A 86 9.92 -16.08 4.84
N TYR A 87 10.49 -16.43 6.00
CA TYR A 87 10.15 -15.78 7.27
C TYR A 87 10.53 -14.29 7.28
N LYS A 88 11.74 -13.93 6.83
CA LYS A 88 12.17 -12.53 6.65
C LYS A 88 11.19 -11.76 5.78
N ARG A 89 10.89 -12.30 4.60
CA ARG A 89 10.00 -11.67 3.63
C ARG A 89 8.60 -11.46 4.20
N LYS A 90 8.10 -12.42 4.98
CA LYS A 90 6.79 -12.30 5.64
C LYS A 90 6.75 -11.15 6.63
N ILE A 91 7.78 -10.98 7.47
CA ILE A 91 7.85 -9.86 8.43
C ILE A 91 7.96 -8.54 7.69
N ILE A 92 8.90 -8.40 6.75
CA ILE A 92 9.14 -7.14 6.03
C ILE A 92 7.93 -6.76 5.18
N SER A 93 7.22 -7.74 4.61
CA SER A 93 5.95 -7.53 3.91
C SER A 93 4.89 -6.85 4.79
N ARG A 94 4.83 -7.19 6.08
CA ARG A 94 3.93 -6.50 7.04
C ARG A 94 4.39 -5.07 7.31
N CYS A 95 5.70 -4.83 7.42
CA CYS A 95 6.24 -3.47 7.53
C CYS A 95 5.86 -2.60 6.34
N PHE A 96 5.90 -3.15 5.12
CA PHE A 96 5.43 -2.46 3.92
C PHE A 96 3.97 -2.05 4.02
N ILE A 97 3.09 -2.99 4.38
CA ILE A 97 1.66 -2.71 4.49
C ILE A 97 1.41 -1.63 5.54
N GLY A 98 2.04 -1.72 6.71
CA GLY A 98 1.94 -0.72 7.76
C GLY A 98 2.44 0.66 7.33
N GLY A 99 3.64 0.73 6.75
CA GLY A 99 4.21 1.98 6.26
C GLY A 99 3.43 2.57 5.09
N PHE A 100 2.88 1.75 4.21
CA PHE A 100 2.00 2.19 3.13
C PHE A 100 0.72 2.84 3.68
N ILE A 101 0.09 2.25 4.71
CA ILE A 101 -1.07 2.86 5.37
C ILE A 101 -0.70 4.20 6.01
N LEU A 102 0.45 4.27 6.69
CA LEU A 102 0.93 5.52 7.27
C LEU A 102 1.13 6.59 6.21
N THR A 103 1.79 6.29 5.09
CA THR A 103 1.98 7.25 3.97
C THR A 103 0.68 7.65 3.29
N LEU A 104 -0.36 6.81 3.31
CA LEU A 104 -1.68 7.15 2.77
C LEU A 104 -2.42 8.18 3.64
N ILE A 105 -2.27 8.09 4.96
CA ILE A 105 -2.94 8.98 5.92
C ILE A 105 -2.12 10.26 6.16
N ALA A 106 -0.78 10.18 6.03
CA ALA A 106 0.16 11.25 6.34
C ALA A 106 -0.11 12.60 5.66
N PRO A 107 -0.54 12.70 4.38
CA PRO A 107 -0.80 13.99 3.76
C PRO A 107 -1.89 14.82 4.46
N ALA A 108 -2.85 14.17 5.13
CA ALA A 108 -4.00 14.84 5.73
C ALA A 108 -3.62 15.89 6.80
N PRO A 109 -2.86 15.58 7.87
CA PRO A 109 -2.45 16.59 8.84
C PRO A 109 -1.63 17.73 8.21
N TYR A 110 -0.78 17.45 7.23
CA TYR A 110 0.01 18.50 6.58
C TYR A 110 -0.84 19.45 5.72
N LEU A 111 -1.87 18.92 5.04
CA LEU A 111 -2.79 19.74 4.25
C LEU A 111 -3.77 20.52 5.13
N PHE A 112 -4.34 19.88 6.16
CA PHE A 112 -5.45 20.46 6.93
C PHE A 112 -5.04 21.21 8.20
N LEU A 113 -3.96 20.79 8.88
CA LEU A 113 -3.52 21.42 10.13
C LEU A 113 -2.38 22.41 9.91
N TYR A 114 -1.42 22.06 9.05
CA TYR A 114 -0.20 22.86 8.84
C TYR A 114 -0.20 23.68 7.55
N ASN A 115 -1.19 23.49 6.67
CA ASN A 115 -1.27 24.12 5.35
C ASN A 115 0.05 24.07 4.56
N ASN A 116 0.78 22.95 4.69
CA ASN A 116 2.10 22.77 4.09
C ASN A 116 2.01 21.78 2.92
N LEU A 117 1.71 22.33 1.74
CA LEU A 117 1.58 21.56 0.52
C LEU A 117 2.87 20.82 0.16
N TYR A 118 4.04 21.43 0.37
CA TYR A 118 5.34 20.81 0.07
C TYR A 118 5.58 19.54 0.90
N ALA A 119 5.30 19.60 2.20
CA ALA A 119 5.38 18.44 3.07
C ALA A 119 4.38 17.36 2.67
N ALA A 120 3.14 17.73 2.32
CA ALA A 120 2.15 16.77 1.84
C ALA A 120 2.56 16.10 0.51
N MET A 121 3.13 16.85 -0.42
CA MET A 121 3.59 16.34 -1.72
C MET A 121 4.74 15.34 -1.57
N SER A 122 5.66 15.53 -0.61
CA SER A 122 6.74 14.56 -0.40
C SER A 122 6.20 13.18 -0.01
N TYR A 123 5.14 13.12 0.81
CA TYR A 123 4.47 11.86 1.15
C TYR A 123 3.77 11.23 -0.04
N MET A 124 3.14 12.04 -0.90
CA MET A 124 2.54 11.54 -2.14
C MET A 124 3.60 10.90 -3.02
N ILE A 125 4.80 11.47 -3.13
CA ILE A 125 5.91 10.89 -3.91
C ILE A 125 6.33 9.53 -3.33
N ILE A 126 6.54 9.43 -2.01
CA ILE A 126 6.88 8.16 -1.34
C ILE A 126 5.80 7.11 -1.62
N MET A 127 4.53 7.48 -1.45
CA MET A 127 3.38 6.61 -1.68
C MET A 127 3.29 6.16 -3.15
N PHE A 128 3.33 7.07 -4.11
CA PHE A 128 3.16 6.76 -5.53
C PHE A 128 4.30 5.90 -6.08
N ILE A 129 5.56 6.18 -5.71
CA ILE A 129 6.69 5.39 -6.21
C ILE A 129 6.65 3.98 -5.64
N SER A 130 6.47 3.83 -4.32
CA SER A 130 6.47 2.53 -3.65
C SER A 130 5.27 1.66 -4.07
N ALA A 131 4.06 2.24 -4.08
CA ALA A 131 2.86 1.53 -4.52
C ALA A 131 2.84 1.29 -6.03
N GLY A 132 3.36 2.21 -6.82
CA GLY A 132 3.50 2.06 -8.28
C GLY A 132 4.42 0.89 -8.62
N TYR A 133 5.57 0.80 -7.96
CA TYR A 133 6.48 -0.35 -8.10
C TYR A 133 5.79 -1.66 -7.70
N ALA A 134 5.17 -1.71 -6.53
CA ALA A 134 4.47 -2.91 -6.05
C ALA A 134 3.37 -3.34 -7.05
N THR A 135 2.54 -2.40 -7.49
CA THR A 135 1.44 -2.63 -8.43
C THR A 135 1.96 -3.14 -9.78
N PHE A 136 3.01 -2.50 -10.31
CA PHE A 136 3.64 -2.94 -11.56
C PHE A 136 4.14 -4.38 -11.45
N LYS A 137 4.84 -4.71 -10.35
CA LYS A 137 5.34 -6.07 -10.09
C LYS A 137 4.19 -7.07 -9.93
N TYR A 138 3.15 -6.74 -9.17
CA TYR A 138 1.98 -7.60 -9.02
C TYR A 138 1.30 -7.92 -10.35
N VAL A 139 1.12 -6.90 -11.19
CA VAL A 139 0.52 -7.06 -12.51
C VAL A 139 1.43 -7.90 -13.40
N LYS A 140 2.72 -7.56 -13.49
CA LYS A 140 3.73 -8.27 -14.29
C LYS A 140 3.86 -9.74 -13.89
N ASP A 141 3.76 -10.02 -12.59
CA ASP A 141 3.93 -11.36 -12.07
C ASP A 141 2.67 -12.22 -12.03
N GLY A 142 1.52 -11.66 -12.42
CA GLY A 142 0.26 -12.41 -12.44
C GLY A 142 -0.35 -12.58 -11.05
N LEU A 143 0.07 -11.77 -10.07
CA LEU A 143 -0.33 -11.87 -8.67
C LEU A 143 -1.66 -11.16 -8.37
N PHE A 144 -2.21 -10.45 -9.36
CA PHE A 144 -3.41 -9.63 -9.23
C PHE A 144 -4.68 -10.40 -9.63
N ILE A 145 -4.76 -11.68 -9.25
CA ILE A 145 -5.85 -12.60 -9.65
C ILE A 145 -6.58 -13.13 -8.42
N PRO A 146 -7.93 -13.11 -8.38
CA PRO A 146 -8.68 -13.78 -7.32
C PRO A 146 -8.44 -15.30 -7.37
N LEU A 147 -7.91 -15.83 -6.27
CA LEU A 147 -7.30 -17.16 -6.13
C LEU A 147 -8.24 -18.35 -6.39
N ARG A 148 -9.58 -18.19 -6.33
CA ARG A 148 -10.52 -19.32 -6.55
C ARG A 148 -11.70 -18.96 -7.45
N ARG A 149 -12.16 -19.94 -8.24
CA ARG A 149 -13.39 -19.86 -9.06
C ARG A 149 -14.66 -19.71 -8.21
N LYS A 150 -14.73 -20.35 -7.04
CA LYS A 150 -15.81 -20.16 -6.05
C LYS A 150 -15.80 -18.73 -5.48
N ASP A 151 -14.61 -18.16 -5.28
CA ASP A 151 -14.42 -16.80 -4.76
C ASP A 151 -14.64 -15.71 -5.83
N LYS A 152 -14.81 -16.03 -7.12
CA LYS A 152 -14.98 -14.98 -8.16
C LYS A 152 -16.25 -14.14 -7.96
N LYS A 153 -17.36 -14.75 -7.52
CA LYS A 153 -18.62 -14.03 -7.26
C LYS A 153 -18.48 -13.16 -6.00
N ASP A 154 -17.96 -13.72 -4.92
CA ASP A 154 -17.77 -13.02 -3.65
C ASP A 154 -16.70 -11.93 -3.75
N TRP A 155 -15.63 -12.19 -4.49
CA TRP A 155 -14.60 -11.20 -4.81
C TRP A 155 -15.17 -10.03 -5.62
N LYS A 156 -15.97 -10.28 -6.67
CA LYS A 156 -16.61 -9.19 -7.43
C LYS A 156 -17.54 -8.35 -6.54
N LYS A 157 -18.31 -8.99 -5.66
CA LYS A 157 -19.20 -8.30 -4.72
C LYS A 157 -18.42 -7.47 -3.71
N SER A 158 -17.39 -8.06 -3.11
CA SER A 158 -16.49 -7.38 -2.16
C SER A 158 -15.74 -6.23 -2.81
N PHE A 159 -15.20 -6.45 -4.01
CA PHE A 159 -14.52 -5.43 -4.80
C PHE A 159 -15.45 -4.25 -5.09
N LYS A 160 -16.64 -4.48 -5.66
CA LYS A 160 -17.63 -3.42 -5.90
C LYS A 160 -17.97 -2.66 -4.62
N ARG A 161 -18.22 -3.37 -3.51
CA ARG A 161 -18.50 -2.76 -2.21
C ARG A 161 -17.35 -1.86 -1.76
N ASN A 162 -16.11 -2.34 -1.85
CA ASN A 162 -14.93 -1.58 -1.42
C ASN A 162 -14.68 -0.37 -2.34
N VAL A 163 -14.94 -0.48 -3.65
CA VAL A 163 -14.90 0.66 -4.57
C VAL A 163 -15.93 1.71 -4.18
N VAL A 164 -17.17 1.30 -3.90
CA VAL A 164 -18.24 2.23 -3.47
C VAL A 164 -17.89 2.91 -2.15
N ILE A 165 -17.42 2.16 -1.16
CA ILE A 165 -17.02 2.73 0.14
C ILE A 165 -15.86 3.71 -0.05
N GLY A 166 -14.83 3.31 -0.79
CA GLY A 166 -13.66 4.14 -1.05
C GLY A 166 -14.00 5.41 -1.84
N SER A 167 -14.87 5.30 -2.85
CA SER A 167 -15.26 6.43 -3.67
C SER A 167 -16.15 7.42 -2.92
N LEU A 168 -17.07 6.93 -2.06
CA LEU A 168 -17.85 7.77 -1.16
C LEU A 168 -16.95 8.50 -0.15
N PHE A 169 -16.00 7.77 0.46
CA PHE A 169 -15.03 8.36 1.38
C PHE A 169 -14.21 9.47 0.71
N PHE A 170 -13.72 9.22 -0.52
CA PHE A 170 -12.94 10.21 -1.27
C PHE A 170 -13.80 11.40 -1.73
N GLY A 171 -15.02 11.15 -2.19
CA GLY A 171 -15.97 12.19 -2.57
C GLY A 171 -16.32 13.10 -1.39
N PHE A 172 -16.51 12.52 -0.21
CA PHE A 172 -16.76 13.26 1.03
C PHE A 172 -15.54 14.09 1.43
N SER A 173 -14.36 13.47 1.48
CA SER A 173 -13.11 14.13 1.88
C SER A 173 -12.74 15.30 0.97
N THR A 174 -12.95 15.16 -0.34
CA THR A 174 -12.63 16.21 -1.33
C THR A 174 -13.62 17.37 -1.36
N ASN A 175 -14.85 17.18 -0.87
CA ASN A 175 -15.88 18.22 -0.86
C ASN A 175 -16.26 18.67 0.55
N LEU A 176 -15.47 18.29 1.58
CA LEU A 176 -15.75 18.62 2.98
C LEU A 176 -16.00 20.12 3.17
N ASN A 177 -15.16 20.96 2.56
CA ASN A 177 -15.26 22.43 2.62
C ASN A 177 -16.50 23.00 1.92
N LYS A 178 -17.12 22.26 1.00
CA LYS A 178 -18.37 22.64 0.33
C LYS A 178 -19.60 22.18 1.10
N ILE A 179 -19.45 21.12 1.92
CA ILE A 179 -20.51 20.63 2.80
C ILE A 179 -20.60 21.51 4.05
N PHE A 180 -19.45 21.88 4.61
CA PHE A 180 -19.37 22.73 5.79
C PHE A 180 -18.65 24.03 5.42
N LEU A 181 -19.44 25.05 5.07
CA LEU A 181 -18.94 26.39 4.81
C LEU A 181 -19.15 27.22 6.09
N ASN A 182 -18.08 27.75 6.68
CA ASN A 182 -18.15 28.53 7.93
C ASN A 182 -18.88 27.81 9.08
N GLY A 183 -18.75 26.48 9.17
CA GLY A 183 -19.43 25.66 10.17
C GLY A 183 -20.91 25.41 9.90
N VAL A 184 -21.48 25.95 8.83
CA VAL A 184 -22.87 25.74 8.43
C VAL A 184 -22.97 24.65 7.36
N PHE A 185 -23.95 23.76 7.52
CA PHE A 185 -24.20 22.69 6.58
C PHE A 185 -24.91 23.20 5.32
N HIS A 186 -24.28 22.99 4.16
CA HIS A 186 -24.84 23.32 2.84
C HIS A 186 -25.19 22.06 2.05
N PRO A 187 -26.48 21.74 1.85
CA PRO A 187 -26.90 20.51 1.17
C PRO A 187 -26.46 20.44 -0.29
N LYS A 188 -26.21 21.58 -0.95
CA LYS A 188 -25.62 21.62 -2.31
C LYS A 188 -24.22 20.98 -2.37
N GLY A 189 -23.48 20.98 -1.25
CA GLY A 189 -22.20 20.28 -1.14
C GLY A 189 -22.31 18.76 -1.34
N LEU A 190 -23.45 18.16 -0.98
CA LEU A 190 -23.70 16.72 -1.19
C LEU A 190 -23.73 16.33 -2.67
N ILE A 191 -24.19 17.23 -3.55
CA ILE A 191 -24.16 17.00 -5.00
C ILE A 191 -22.70 16.89 -5.47
N GLY A 192 -21.82 17.75 -4.94
CA GLY A 192 -20.38 17.68 -5.22
C GLY A 192 -19.74 16.38 -4.75
N VAL A 193 -20.14 15.88 -3.59
CA VAL A 193 -19.73 14.56 -3.06
C VAL A 193 -20.14 13.45 -4.02
N LEU A 194 -21.40 13.41 -4.46
CA LEU A 194 -21.90 12.37 -5.35
C LEU A 194 -21.20 12.39 -6.71
N ILE A 195 -20.99 13.58 -7.30
CA ILE A 195 -20.27 13.73 -8.57
C ILE A 195 -18.83 13.23 -8.43
N SER A 196 -18.14 13.66 -7.37
CA SER A 196 -16.74 13.29 -7.12
C SER A 196 -16.61 11.80 -6.84
N ALA A 197 -17.50 11.24 -6.00
CA ALA A 197 -17.54 9.80 -5.72
C ALA A 197 -17.84 8.98 -6.99
N GLY A 198 -18.74 9.45 -7.86
CA GLY A 198 -19.03 8.81 -9.14
C GLY A 198 -17.82 8.78 -10.07
N LEU A 199 -17.16 9.93 -10.25
CA LEU A 199 -15.96 10.05 -11.10
C LEU A 199 -14.82 9.17 -10.59
N TRP A 200 -14.45 9.32 -9.31
CA TRP A 200 -13.35 8.54 -8.71
C TRP A 200 -13.66 7.05 -8.64
N GLY A 201 -14.91 6.69 -8.33
CA GLY A 201 -15.35 5.30 -8.30
C GLY A 201 -15.26 4.65 -9.68
N CYS A 202 -15.69 5.35 -10.74
CA CYS A 202 -15.60 4.86 -12.11
C CYS A 202 -14.15 4.69 -12.57
N MET A 203 -13.30 5.71 -12.35
CA MET A 203 -11.87 5.64 -12.67
C MET A 203 -11.20 4.46 -11.94
N PHE A 204 -11.38 4.35 -10.62
CA PHE A 204 -10.75 3.29 -9.84
C PHE A 204 -11.23 1.89 -10.26
N TYR A 205 -12.55 1.72 -10.47
CA TYR A 205 -13.12 0.46 -10.92
C TYR A 205 -12.55 0.03 -12.27
N THR A 206 -12.52 0.93 -13.25
CA THR A 206 -12.04 0.63 -14.60
C THR A 206 -10.53 0.34 -14.61
N SER A 207 -9.71 1.14 -13.93
CA SER A 207 -8.26 0.92 -13.83
C SER A 207 -7.95 -0.43 -13.19
N MET A 208 -8.63 -0.78 -12.11
CA MET A 208 -8.44 -2.08 -11.43
C MET A 208 -8.88 -3.25 -12.30
N LEU A 209 -10.02 -3.17 -12.99
CA LEU A 209 -10.44 -4.20 -13.94
C LEU A 209 -9.42 -4.40 -15.06
N PHE A 210 -8.86 -3.31 -15.59
CA PHE A 210 -7.81 -3.37 -16.60
C PHE A 210 -6.56 -4.07 -16.07
N MET A 211 -6.09 -3.69 -14.88
CA MET A 211 -4.93 -4.32 -14.23
C MET A 211 -5.14 -5.82 -13.99
N ILE A 212 -6.32 -6.22 -13.53
CA ILE A 212 -6.66 -7.63 -13.31
C ILE A 212 -6.66 -8.39 -14.63
N LYS A 213 -7.30 -7.86 -15.67
CA LYS A 213 -7.36 -8.50 -17.00
C LYS A 213 -5.95 -8.69 -17.58
N PHE A 214 -5.09 -7.68 -17.42
CA PHE A 214 -3.71 -7.74 -17.89
C PHE A 214 -2.89 -8.74 -17.07
N SER A 215 -3.03 -8.73 -15.74
CA SER A 215 -2.38 -9.68 -14.85
C SER A 215 -2.80 -11.12 -15.11
N THR A 216 -4.09 -11.38 -15.37
CA THR A 216 -4.58 -12.72 -15.77
C THR A 216 -3.94 -13.19 -17.06
N LYS A 217 -3.86 -12.33 -18.08
CA LYS A 217 -3.26 -12.68 -19.37
C LYS A 217 -1.78 -13.05 -19.24
N LEU A 218 -1.05 -12.35 -18.37
CA LEU A 218 0.35 -12.65 -18.10
C LEU A 218 0.55 -13.93 -17.27
N ALA A 219 -0.34 -14.20 -16.31
CA ALA A 219 -0.30 -15.44 -15.54
C ALA A 219 -0.55 -16.66 -16.42
N ASP A 220 -1.56 -16.60 -17.30
CA ASP A 220 -1.90 -17.69 -18.23
C ASP A 220 -0.71 -17.98 -19.16
N LYS A 221 -0.09 -16.94 -19.73
CA LYS A 221 1.12 -17.08 -20.57
C LYS A 221 2.27 -17.79 -19.84
N LYS A 222 2.51 -17.48 -18.56
CA LYS A 222 3.58 -18.13 -17.75
C LYS A 222 3.30 -19.61 -17.45
N ILE A 223 2.05 -20.06 -17.57
CA ILE A 223 1.68 -21.48 -17.42
C ILE A 223 1.90 -22.21 -18.74
N ASP A 224 1.55 -21.59 -19.87
CA ASP A 224 1.71 -22.19 -21.20
C ASP A 224 3.18 -22.27 -21.66
N ASP A 225 4.04 -21.36 -21.19
CA ASP A 225 5.49 -21.34 -21.47
C ASP A 225 6.30 -22.35 -20.60
N LYS A 226 5.64 -23.22 -19.81
CA LYS A 226 6.27 -24.21 -18.92
C LYS A 226 5.89 -25.64 -19.24
#